data_AF-A0A8T4ZIT5-F1
#
_entry.id   AF-A0A8T4ZIT5-F1
#
_cell.length_a   1.000
_cell.length_b   1.000
_cell.length_c   1.000
_cell.angle_alpha   90.00
_cell.angle_beta   90.00
_cell.angle_gamma   90.00
#
_symmetry.space_group_name_H-M   'P 1'
#
loop_
_entity.id
_entity.type
_entity.pdbx_description
1 polymer ?
#
loop_
_entity_poly.entity_id
_entity_poly.type
_entity_poly.pdbx_seq_one_letter_code
_entity_poly.pdbx_strand_id
1 'polypeptide(L)' 'MSREAEKKAERVTINLDEVIVRSDGSRVTMREFVKEMLFYNPDFRIESSKSGKIWYIKRRRKMD' A
#
# COMPACT_ATOMS: atom_id res chain seq x y z
N MET A 1 22.01 17.07 18.65
CA MET A 1 21.66 16.43 17.37
C MET A 1 20.55 15.44 17.63
N SER A 2 19.33 15.82 17.27
CA SER A 2 18.11 15.05 17.53
C SER A 2 18.12 13.77 16.69
N ARG A 3 18.08 12.61 17.35
CA ARG A 3 17.75 11.34 16.70
C ARG A 3 16.29 11.43 16.27
N GLU A 4 16.04 11.90 15.04
CA GLU A 4 14.76 11.68 14.39
C GLU A 4 14.58 10.16 14.28
N ALA A 5 13.65 9.63 15.06
CA ALA A 5 13.29 8.23 14.98
C ALA A 5 12.91 7.92 13.53
N GLU A 6 13.70 7.08 12.86
CA GLU A 6 13.23 6.35 11.69
C GLU A 6 11.90 5.72 12.08
N LYS A 7 10.77 6.31 11.62
CA LYS A 7 9.45 5.71 11.80
C LYS A 7 9.53 4.35 11.12
N LYS A 8 9.76 3.30 11.92
CA LYS A 8 9.74 1.92 11.45
C LYS A 8 8.43 1.73 10.71
N ALA A 9 8.51 1.34 9.44
CA ALA A 9 7.33 1.09 8.63
C ALA A 9 6.41 0.13 9.38
N GLU A 10 5.20 0.57 9.68
CA GLU A 10 4.22 -0.24 10.40
C GLU A 10 3.63 -1.28 9.45
N ARG A 11 3.61 -2.54 9.88
CA ARG A 11 3.06 -3.64 9.09
C ARG A 11 1.54 -3.67 9.27
N VAL A 12 0.81 -3.24 8.25
CA VAL A 12 -0.64 -3.38 8.19
C VAL A 12 -1.00 -4.58 7.31
N THR A 13 -1.96 -5.38 7.76
CA THR A 13 -2.54 -6.47 6.95
C THR A 13 -3.92 -6.01 6.51
N ILE A 14 -4.14 -5.90 5.20
CA ILE A 14 -5.40 -5.48 4.61
C ILE A 14 -6.04 -6.64 3.86
N ASN A 15 -7.36 -6.80 3.98
CA ASN A 15 -8.10 -7.73 3.13
C ASN A 15 -8.44 -7.02 1.80
N LEU A 16 -7.93 -7.54 0.69
CA LEU A 16 -8.13 -6.90 -0.62
C LEU A 16 -9.58 -6.96 -1.11
N ASP A 17 -10.37 -7.91 -0.59
CA ASP A 17 -11.77 -8.09 -0.97
C ASP A 17 -12.73 -7.33 -0.03
N GLU A 18 -12.19 -6.61 0.96
CA GLU A 18 -12.96 -5.71 1.82
C GLU A 18 -13.52 -4.54 0.99
N VAL A 19 -14.81 -4.25 1.19
CA VAL A 19 -15.48 -3.11 0.56
C VAL A 19 -15.38 -1.91 1.49
N ILE A 20 -14.78 -0.84 0.99
CA ILE A 20 -14.69 0.45 1.68
C ILE A 20 -15.68 1.45 1.09
N VAL A 21 -16.11 2.39 1.93
CA VAL A 21 -16.93 3.54 1.53
C VAL A 21 -16.03 4.76 1.46
N ARG A 22 -15.99 5.41 0.31
CA ARG A 22 -15.24 6.65 0.10
C ARG A 22 -15.99 7.86 0.68
N SER A 23 -15.28 8.98 0.82
CA SER A 23 -15.87 10.23 1.30
C SER A 23 -16.98 10.78 0.38
N ASP A 24 -16.95 10.44 -0.90
CA ASP A 24 -17.99 10.76 -1.88
C ASP A 24 -19.21 9.81 -1.82
N GLY A 25 -19.22 8.86 -0.89
CA GLY A 25 -20.27 7.85 -0.72
C GLY A 25 -20.18 6.66 -1.68
N SER A 26 -19.23 6.66 -2.62
CA SER A 26 -19.01 5.51 -3.51
C SER A 26 -18.41 4.32 -2.77
N ARG A 27 -18.72 3.11 -3.25
CA ARG A 27 -18.21 1.86 -2.70
C ARG A 27 -17.17 1.28 -3.64
N VAL A 28 -16.06 0.84 -3.09
CA VAL A 28 -14.98 0.23 -3.87
C VAL A 28 -14.30 -0.86 -3.05
N THR A 29 -13.70 -1.84 -3.72
CA THR A 29 -12.86 -2.82 -3.01
C THR A 29 -11.52 -2.20 -2.60
N MET A 30 -10.93 -2.67 -1.51
CA MET A 30 -9.58 -2.30 -1.12
C MET A 30 -8.57 -2.58 -2.24
N ARG A 31 -8.79 -3.65 -3.02
CA ARG A 31 -8.00 -3.98 -4.22
C ARG A 31 -8.00 -2.86 -5.26
N GLU A 32 -9.17 -2.35 -5.61
CA GLU A 32 -9.32 -1.26 -6.58
C GLU A 32 -8.74 0.04 -6.06
N PHE A 33 -8.99 0.36 -4.78
CA PHE A 33 -8.40 1.52 -4.12
C PHE A 33 -6.86 1.49 -4.15
N VAL A 34 -6.25 0.35 -3.82
CA VAL A 34 -4.79 0.19 -3.86
C VAL A 34 -4.25 0.30 -5.30
N LYS A 35 -4.96 -0.24 -6.30
CA LYS A 35 -4.57 -0.10 -7.71
C LYS A 35 -4.55 1.37 -8.16
N GLU A 36 -5.59 2.13 -7.84
CA GLU A 36 -5.65 3.56 -8.12
C GLU A 36 -4.52 4.32 -7.41
N MET A 37 -4.30 4.02 -6.13
CA MET A 37 -3.23 4.66 -5.36
C MET A 37 -1.86 4.44 -6.02
N LEU A 38 -1.57 3.24 -6.51
CA LEU A 38 -0.32 2.92 -7.21
C LEU A 38 -0.21 3.58 -8.58
N PHE A 39 -1.34 3.80 -9.27
CA PHE A 39 -1.35 4.56 -10.51
C PHE A 39 -0.88 6.00 -10.28
N TYR A 40 -1.36 6.64 -9.21
CA TYR A 40 -0.93 8.00 -8.85
C TYR A 40 0.43 8.06 -8.15
N ASN A 41 0.93 6.92 -7.65
CA ASN A 41 2.19 6.83 -6.91
C ASN A 41 3.13 5.79 -7.56
N PRO A 42 3.71 6.08 -8.74
CA PRO A 42 4.52 5.12 -9.51
C PRO A 42 5.82 4.71 -8.80
N ASP A 43 6.24 5.49 -7.80
CA ASP A 43 7.31 5.19 -6.86
C ASP A 43 7.02 3.96 -6.00
N PHE A 44 5.79 3.46 -5.97
CA PHE A 44 5.41 2.30 -5.17
C PHE A 44 5.05 1.11 -6.06
N ARG A 45 5.24 -0.11 -5.54
CA ARG A 45 4.83 -1.36 -6.17
C ARG A 45 4.30 -2.32 -5.13
N ILE A 46 3.40 -3.21 -5.54
CA ILE A 46 3.04 -4.35 -4.70
C ILE A 46 3.91 -5.54 -5.02
N GLU A 47 4.42 -6.19 -4.00
CA GLU A 47 5.06 -7.50 -4.08
C GLU A 47 4.24 -8.51 -3.31
N SER A 48 3.94 -9.65 -3.91
CA SER A 48 3.36 -10.78 -3.19
C SER A 48 4.45 -11.59 -2.49
N SER A 49 4.15 -12.17 -1.34
CA SER A 49 4.99 -13.21 -0.73
C SER A 49 5.16 -14.39 -1.70
N LYS A 50 6.17 -15.23 -1.47
CA LYS A 50 6.36 -16.49 -2.23
C LYS A 50 5.12 -17.40 -2.19
N SER A 51 4.30 -17.27 -1.15
CA SER A 51 3.05 -18.01 -0.98
C SER A 51 1.82 -17.33 -1.59
N GLY A 52 1.93 -16.11 -2.12
CA GLY A 52 0.82 -15.32 -2.68
C GLY A 52 -0.19 -14.77 -1.66
N LYS A 53 -0.08 -15.17 -0.39
CA LYS A 53 -1.05 -14.83 0.66
C LYS A 53 -0.91 -13.42 1.22
N ILE A 54 0.28 -12.82 1.11
CA ILE A 54 0.59 -11.52 1.71
C ILE A 54 1.07 -10.60 0.59
N TRP A 55 0.51 -9.39 0.56
CA TRP A 55 0.86 -8.35 -0.40
C TRP A 55 1.53 -7.20 0.34
N TYR A 56 2.70 -6.77 -0.13
CA TYR A 56 3.51 -5.72 0.47
C TYR A 56 3.59 -4.52 -0.47
N ILE A 57 3.26 -3.33 0.01
CA ILE A 57 3.53 -2.10 -0.72
C ILE A 57 4.98 -1.69 -0.43
N LYS A 58 5.82 -1.66 -1.47
CA LYS A 58 7.22 -1.23 -1.37
C LYS A 58 7.45 -0.01 -2.22
N ARG A 59 8.22 0.94 -1.69
CA ARG A 59 8.80 2.00 -2.50
C ARG A 59 9.87 1.40 -3.40
N ARG A 60 9.82 1.69 -4.70
CA ARG A 60 10.92 1.44 -5.64
C ARG A 60 12.13 2.17 -5.07
N ARG A 61 13.26 1.46 -4.94
CA ARG A 61 14.54 2.15 -4.67
C ARG A 61 14.75 3.14 -5.82
N LYS A 62 14.99 4.42 -5.51
CA LYS A 62 15.66 5.30 -6.47
C LYS A 62 16.99 4.63 -6.77
N MET A 63 17.19 4.21 -8.02
CA MET A 63 18.54 4.08 -8.52
C MET A 63 18.95 5.53 -8.81
N ASP A 64 19.84 6.06 -7.98
CA ASP A 64 20.58 7.28 -8.28
C ASP A 64 21.44 7.07 -9.53
#